data_AF-A0A935FKG9-F1
#
_entry.id   AF-A0A935FKG9-F1
#
_cell.length_a   1.000
_cell.length_b   1.000
_cell.length_c   1.000
_cell.angle_alpha   90.00
_cell.angle_beta   90.00
_cell.angle_gamma   90.00
#
_symmetry.space_group_name_H-M   'P 1'
#
loop_
_entity.id
_entity.type
_entity.pdbx_description
1 polymer ?
#
loop_
_entity_poly.entity_id
_entity_poly.type
_entity_poly.pdbx_seq_one_letter_code
_entity_poly.pdbx_strand_id
1 'polypeptide(L)' 'MNEGQTLPPGDRWLSVQEVASHLGVSRETIYAWIRAKQMPAHRVGRHWKFKRHEVDAWVHRDGAAEQGDRMA' A
#
# COMPACT_ATOMS: atom_id res chain seq x y z
N MET A 1 -2.66 -19.69 -7.08
CA MET A 1 -1.96 -18.64 -7.85
C MET A 1 -2.97 -17.51 -8.02
N ASN A 2 -2.63 -16.27 -7.64
CA ASN A 2 -3.59 -15.19 -7.44
C ASN A 2 -4.38 -14.91 -8.73
N GLU A 3 -5.67 -15.17 -8.63
CA GLU A 3 -6.65 -15.14 -9.71
C GLU A 3 -6.74 -13.73 -10.30
N GLY A 4 -6.76 -13.66 -11.63
CA GLY A 4 -6.84 -12.44 -12.43
C GLY A 4 -8.13 -11.67 -12.20
N GLN A 5 -8.21 -10.93 -11.09
CA GLN A 5 -9.34 -10.07 -10.78
C GLN A 5 -9.21 -8.75 -11.56
N THR A 6 -9.66 -8.77 -12.81
CA THR A 6 -10.14 -7.54 -13.47
C THR A 6 -11.36 -7.08 -12.68
N LEU A 7 -11.18 -6.03 -11.87
CA LEU A 7 -12.26 -5.37 -11.13
C LEU A 7 -12.65 -4.14 -11.96
N PRO A 8 -13.95 -3.85 -12.13
CA PRO A 8 -14.39 -2.68 -12.87
C PRO A 8 -13.82 -1.39 -12.22
N PRO A 9 -13.54 -0.34 -13.03
CA PRO A 9 -12.70 0.81 -12.64
C PRO A 9 -13.28 1.80 -11.61
N GLY A 10 -14.26 1.40 -10.78
CA GLY A 10 -14.97 2.33 -9.88
C GLY A 10 -14.50 2.34 -8.42
N ASP A 11 -14.12 1.19 -7.84
CA ASP A 11 -13.91 1.05 -6.38
C ASP A 11 -12.80 0.03 -6.07
N ARG A 12 -11.65 0.21 -6.72
CA ARG A 12 -10.59 -0.80 -6.74
C ARG A 12 -9.73 -0.74 -5.49
N TRP A 13 -10.02 -1.62 -4.54
CA TRP A 13 -9.12 -1.93 -3.44
C TRP A 13 -7.82 -2.54 -3.96
N LEU A 14 -6.71 -1.86 -3.70
CA LEU A 14 -5.36 -2.27 -4.04
C LEU A 14 -4.88 -3.35 -3.06
N SER A 15 -4.14 -4.33 -3.57
CA SER A 15 -3.39 -5.28 -2.73
C SER A 15 -2.04 -4.67 -2.33
N VAL A 16 -1.37 -5.26 -1.34
CA VAL A 16 0.01 -4.87 -0.94
C VAL A 16 0.94 -4.72 -2.15
N GLN A 17 0.83 -5.64 -3.11
CA GLN A 17 1.66 -5.67 -4.31
C GLN A 17 1.35 -4.52 -5.29
N GLU A 18 0.09 -4.12 -5.41
CA GLU A 18 -0.30 -2.97 -6.24
C GLU A 18 0.14 -1.66 -5.60
N VAL A 19 0.00 -1.52 -4.28
CA VAL A 19 0.47 -0.34 -3.54
C VAL A 19 1.99 -0.22 -3.61
N ALA A 20 2.70 -1.33 -3.45
CA ALA A 20 4.14 -1.41 -3.61
C ALA A 20 4.58 -0.91 -5.00
N SER A 21 3.96 -1.43 -6.08
CA SER A 21 4.21 -0.96 -7.45
C SER A 21 3.79 0.49 -7.68
N HIS A 22 2.71 0.94 -7.04
CA HIS A 22 2.20 2.31 -7.20
C HIS A 22 3.11 3.35 -6.55
N LEU A 23 3.71 3.01 -5.41
CA LEU A 23 4.62 3.87 -4.66
C LEU A 23 6.10 3.65 -5.03
N GLY A 24 6.41 2.60 -5.79
CA GLY A 24 7.79 2.24 -6.15
C GLY A 24 8.60 1.66 -4.99
N VAL A 25 7.94 1.04 -4.00
CA VAL A 25 8.61 0.47 -2.81
C VAL A 25 8.43 -1.05 -2.74
N SER A 26 9.27 -1.71 -1.96
CA SER A 26 9.18 -3.16 -1.73
C SER A 26 7.97 -3.51 -0.86
N ARG A 27 7.39 -4.71 -1.07
CA ARG A 27 6.30 -5.24 -0.23
C ARG A 27 6.67 -5.28 1.26
N GLU A 28 7.95 -5.54 1.55
CA GLU A 28 8.50 -5.53 2.92
C GLU A 28 8.39 -4.15 3.56
N THR A 29 8.68 -3.09 2.81
CA THR A 29 8.50 -1.70 3.24
C THR A 29 7.03 -1.39 3.54
N ILE A 30 6.11 -1.88 2.71
CA ILE A 30 4.67 -1.74 2.99
C ILE A 30 4.28 -2.43 4.30
N TYR A 31 4.73 -3.68 4.53
CA TYR A 31 4.48 -4.36 5.81
C TYR A 31 5.12 -3.63 7.00
N ALA A 32 6.31 -3.07 6.82
CA ALA A 32 6.95 -2.25 7.83
C ALA A 32 6.12 -1.00 8.12
N TRP A 33 5.55 -0.33 7.11
CA TRP A 33 4.68 0.83 7.30
C TRP A 33 3.34 0.50 7.95
N ILE A 34 2.75 -0.65 7.67
CA ILE A 34 1.53 -1.11 8.37
C ILE A 34 1.82 -1.28 9.87
N ARG A 35 2.99 -1.80 10.25
CA ARG A 35 3.37 -2.03 11.65
C ARG A 35 3.91 -0.79 12.36
N ALA A 36 4.75 -0.01 11.68
CA ALA A 36 5.53 1.09 12.26
C ALA A 36 4.88 2.46 12.06
N LYS A 37 4.26 2.69 10.90
CA LYS A 37 3.64 3.97 10.53
C LYS A 37 2.11 3.92 10.44
N GLN A 38 1.51 2.83 10.92
CA GLN A 38 0.07 2.57 10.91
C GLN A 38 -0.59 2.94 9.58
N MET A 39 0.03 2.52 8.48
CA MET A 39 -0.48 2.76 7.13
C MET A 39 -1.96 2.33 7.04
N PRO A 40 -2.85 3.13 6.41
CA PRO A 40 -4.27 2.82 6.31
C PRO A 40 -4.51 1.56 5.48
N ALA A 41 -4.59 0.44 6.19
CA ALA A 41 -4.75 -0.90 5.64
C ALA A 41 -6.06 -1.48 6.17
N HIS A 42 -6.97 -1.82 5.25
CA HIS A 42 -8.24 -2.44 5.58
C HIS A 42 -8.11 -3.95 5.53
N ARG A 43 -8.37 -4.62 6.64
CA ARG A 43 -8.35 -6.08 6.69
C ARG A 43 -9.67 -6.62 6.16
N VAL A 44 -9.66 -7.14 4.93
CA VAL A 44 -10.83 -7.77 4.31
C VAL A 44 -10.62 -9.29 4.34
N GLY A 45 -11.22 -9.93 5.34
CA GLY A 45 -11.05 -11.36 5.61
C GLY A 45 -9.60 -11.71 5.94
N ARG A 46 -8.95 -12.48 5.06
CA ARG A 46 -7.54 -12.90 5.20
C ARG A 46 -6.53 -12.01 4.49
N HIS A 47 -6.99 -11.03 3.71
CA HIS A 47 -6.12 -10.19 2.90
C HIS A 47 -6.18 -8.73 3.35
N TRP A 48 -5.04 -8.05 3.29
CA TRP A 48 -4.97 -6.60 3.46
C TRP A 48 -5.31 -5.91 2.14
N LYS A 49 -6.24 -4.98 2.20
CA LYS A 49 -6.76 -4.19 1.09
C LYS A 49 -6.53 -2.71 1.39
N PHE A 50 -6.10 -1.97 0.40
CA PHE A 50 -5.71 -0.57 0.54
C PHE A 50 -6.53 0.26 -0.43
N LYS A 51 -7.00 1.42 0.00
CA LYS A 51 -7.62 2.38 -0.92
C LYS A 51 -6.56 3.34 -1.43
N ARG A 52 -6.51 3.53 -2.75
CA ARG A 52 -5.57 4.47 -3.38
C ARG A 52 -5.61 5.85 -2.72
N HIS A 53 -6.81 6.39 -2.50
CA HIS A 53 -6.96 7.74 -1.94
C HIS A 53 -6.47 7.83 -0.49
N GLU A 54 -6.66 6.79 0.34
CA GLU A 54 -6.15 6.78 1.72
C GLU A 54 -4.63 6.68 1.73
N VAL A 55 -4.06 5.83 0.87
CA VAL A 55 -2.61 5.70 0.72
C VAL A 55 -2.01 7.00 0.22
N ASP A 56 -2.58 7.61 -0.81
CA ASP A 56 -2.10 8.85 -1.40
C ASP A 56 -2.14 10.00 -0.39
N ALA A 57 -3.27 10.16 0.32
CA ALA A 57 -3.40 11.15 1.39
C ALA A 57 -2.43 10.90 2.54
N TRP A 58 -2.19 9.64 2.91
CA TRP A 58 -1.21 9.29 3.96
C TRP A 58 0.22 9.58 3.51
N VAL A 59 0.58 9.25 2.27
CA VAL A 59 1.89 9.58 1.69
C VAL A 59 2.10 11.09 1.66
N HIS A 60 1.08 11.86 1.27
CA HIS A 60 1.12 13.32 1.26
C HIS A 60 1.23 13.93 2.67
N ARG A 61 0.63 13.29 3.68
CA ARG A 61 0.53 13.85 5.03
C ARG A 61 1.73 13.55 5.92
N ASP A 62 2.28 12.33 5.88
CA ASP A 62 3.23 11.86 6.92
C ASP A 62 4.08 10.62 6.52
N GLY A 63 3.67 9.87 5.50
CA GLY A 63 4.02 8.45 5.40
C GLY A 63 5.36 8.08 4.79
N ALA A 64 5.74 8.68 3.66
CA ALA A 64 6.87 8.19 2.85
C ALA A 64 8.20 8.93 3.08
N ALA A 65 8.19 10.06 3.79
CA ALA A 65 9.31 11.01 3.83
C ALA A 65 10.60 10.52 4.53
N GLU A 66 10.62 9.32 5.13
CA GLU A 66 11.69 8.94 6.08
C GLU A 66 12.56 7.73 5.66
N GLN A 67 12.40 7.15 4.46
CA GLN A 67 13.16 5.93 4.10
C GLN A 67 13.74 5.86 2.68
N GLY A 68 13.62 6.92 1.87
CA GLY A 68 14.25 6.97 0.54
C GLY A 68 15.73 7.37 0.52
N ASP A 69 16.27 7.87 1.64
CA ASP A 69 17.62 8.45 1.72
C ASP A 69 18.52 7.65 2.67
N ARG A 70 18.69 6.34 2.42
CA ARG A 70 19.81 5.59 3.01
C ARG A 70 20.12 4.27 2.30
N MET A 71 20.39 4.33 1.01
CA MET A 71 21.16 3.28 0.33
C MET A 71 22.13 3.99 -0.62
N ALA A 72 23.28 4.39 -0.06
CA ALA A 72 24.50 4.76 -0.79
C ALA A 72 25.33 3.50 -1.05
#